data_AF-A0A6P0THP9-F1
#
_entry.id   AF-A0A6P0THP9-F1
#
_cell.length_a   1.000
_cell.length_b   1.000
_cell.length_c   1.000
_cell.angle_alpha   90.00
_cell.angle_beta   90.00
_cell.angle_gamma   90.00
#
_symmetry.space_group_name_H-M   'P 1'
#
loop_
_entity.id
_entity.type
_entity.pdbx_description
1 polymer ?
#
loop_
_entity_poly.entity_id
_entity_poly.type
_entity_poly.pdbx_seq_one_letter_code
_entity_poly.pdbx_strand_id
1 'polypeptide(L)'
;MMDADWHSFSVADAIAQLNSHPQQGLSSDAAAERSQIYGANELEDRGGRSPLEILKEQFEDIMLLMLIAVAVVAAVLDLGAGAFPKDAIAIFIIVGINAALGYMQESRAEKSLAALKRMASPQVRVVRDGQMADVKSSALVPGDILLLEAGMQVAADARLLEVANLQVQEAALTGEAHAVSKVAQEILPAATVLGDRLNLVFQGTEVVQGRGKAIVTKTGNRTELGQIAELLQGVETEPTPLQKRMDQLGTRLVFGSLALVLLVIGLGLIQSGWSHFQELLEVSLSMAVAVVPEGLPAVITVTLALGTQRMVRRHALIRKLPAVETLGSVTTICSDKTGTLTQNKMVVQSVHVSGQEVRVTGGGYAPEGEFFTYGVGEWGSGGVGESAQTLPQILPQTLPQTLSQSQTLPQTLVERTVEPRAIAPLPPLLLLCVLCNDAALQKENGEWAIVGDPTEGALLTLAAKGGVDPLAWNQALPRVGEV
;
A
#
# COMPACT_ATOMS: atom_id res chain seq x y z
N MET A 1 -12.01 1.29 28.78
CA MET A 1 -10.65 0.86 29.19
C MET A 1 -9.74 0.60 27.99
N MET A 2 -10.27 0.23 26.81
CA MET A 2 -9.47 -0.15 25.62
C MET A 2 -9.07 1.02 24.72
N ASP A 3 -9.78 2.16 24.79
CA ASP A 3 -9.40 3.44 24.14
C ASP A 3 -8.75 4.41 25.13
N ALA A 4 -7.88 3.91 26.00
CA ALA A 4 -7.12 4.77 26.88
C ALA A 4 -5.99 5.44 26.08
N ASP A 5 -5.79 6.74 26.28
CA ASP A 5 -4.67 7.50 25.75
C ASP A 5 -3.39 7.14 26.50
N TRP A 6 -2.83 5.95 26.24
CA TRP A 6 -1.68 5.39 26.98
C TRP A 6 -0.45 6.30 27.02
N HIS A 7 -0.29 7.20 26.03
CA HIS A 7 0.75 8.23 26.01
C HIS A 7 0.57 9.32 27.08
N SER A 8 -0.63 9.48 27.62
CA SER A 8 -0.94 10.44 28.70
C SER A 8 -0.79 9.86 30.11
N PHE A 9 -0.54 8.55 30.23
CA PHE A 9 -0.30 7.90 31.51
C PHE A 9 1.18 7.92 31.89
N SER A 10 1.43 8.05 33.19
CA SER A 10 2.75 7.77 33.74
C SER A 10 3.06 6.27 33.63
N VAL A 11 4.34 5.92 33.71
CA VAL A 11 4.79 4.52 33.70
C VAL A 11 4.13 3.72 34.82
N ALA A 12 4.02 4.31 36.01
CA ALA A 12 3.40 3.67 37.17
C ALA A 12 1.90 3.43 36.96
N ASP A 13 1.19 4.41 36.39
CA ASP A 13 -0.24 4.30 36.14
C ASP A 13 -0.55 3.27 35.05
N ALA A 14 0.26 3.22 33.98
CA ALA A 14 0.10 2.24 32.90
C ALA A 14 0.27 0.79 33.42
N ILE A 15 1.26 0.56 34.28
CA ILE A 15 1.49 -0.73 34.94
C ILE A 15 0.33 -1.10 35.85
N ALA A 16 -0.11 -0.15 36.70
CA ALA A 16 -1.21 -0.37 37.63
C ALA A 16 -2.52 -0.68 36.90
N GLN A 17 -2.83 0.06 35.83
CA GLN A 17 -4.04 -0.11 35.03
C GLN A 17 -4.07 -1.45 34.30
N LEU A 18 -2.91 -1.95 33.85
CA LEU A 18 -2.77 -3.26 33.22
C LEU A 18 -2.54 -4.40 34.22
N ASN A 19 -2.58 -4.15 35.52
CA ASN A 19 -2.34 -5.13 36.60
C ASN A 19 -1.11 -6.01 36.30
N SER A 20 0.01 -5.38 35.92
CA SER A 20 1.28 -6.06 35.62
C SER A 20 2.35 -5.64 36.62
N HIS A 21 3.50 -6.31 36.64
CA HIS A 21 4.60 -5.99 37.55
C HIS A 21 5.85 -5.53 36.77
N PRO A 22 6.49 -4.40 37.11
CA PRO A 22 7.58 -3.83 36.32
C PRO A 22 8.76 -4.79 36.11
N GLN A 23 9.21 -5.49 37.16
CA GLN A 23 10.30 -6.48 37.03
C GLN A 23 9.83 -7.90 36.68
N GLN A 24 8.69 -8.35 37.21
CA GLN A 24 8.26 -9.74 37.08
C GLN A 24 7.39 -10.01 35.83
N GLY A 25 6.85 -8.96 35.22
CA GLY A 25 5.89 -9.10 34.13
C GLY A 25 4.58 -9.72 34.59
N LEU A 26 3.87 -10.36 33.66
CA LEU A 26 2.68 -11.17 33.97
C LEU A 26 3.07 -12.57 34.42
N SER A 27 2.21 -13.20 35.22
CA SER A 27 2.32 -14.65 35.43
C SER A 27 1.82 -15.42 34.19
N SER A 28 2.35 -16.62 33.98
CA SER A 28 1.89 -17.48 32.89
C SER A 28 0.37 -17.75 32.94
N ASP A 29 -0.20 -17.89 34.14
CA ASP A 29 -1.64 -18.09 34.35
C ASP A 29 -2.45 -16.85 33.96
N ALA A 30 -2.01 -15.65 34.38
CA ALA A 30 -2.67 -14.40 34.02
C ALA A 30 -2.59 -14.13 32.52
N ALA A 31 -1.48 -14.50 31.87
CA ALA A 31 -1.34 -14.41 30.43
C ALA A 31 -2.30 -15.37 29.70
N ALA A 32 -2.47 -16.59 30.20
CA ALA A 32 -3.43 -17.55 29.65
C ALA A 32 -4.88 -17.09 29.80
N GLU A 33 -5.26 -16.53 30.95
CA GLU A 33 -6.58 -15.95 31.18
C GLU A 33 -6.84 -14.78 30.22
N ARG A 34 -5.89 -13.86 30.08
CA ARG A 34 -6.00 -12.74 29.14
C ARG A 34 -6.05 -13.21 27.69
N SER A 35 -5.36 -14.27 27.32
CA SER A 35 -5.44 -14.81 25.96
C SER A 35 -6.86 -15.25 25.61
N GLN A 36 -7.63 -15.78 26.57
CA GLN A 36 -9.04 -16.12 26.37
C GLN A 36 -9.95 -14.89 26.24
N ILE A 37 -9.61 -13.78 26.90
CA ILE A 37 -10.41 -12.54 26.89
C ILE A 37 -10.09 -11.68 25.65
N TYR A 38 -8.81 -11.56 25.31
CA TYR A 38 -8.31 -10.65 24.28
C TYR A 38 -8.10 -11.32 22.91
N GLY A 39 -8.07 -12.65 22.88
CA GLY A 39 -7.75 -13.41 21.67
C GLY A 39 -6.25 -13.43 21.36
N ALA A 40 -5.90 -13.99 20.20
CA ALA A 40 -4.53 -13.99 19.71
C ALA A 40 -4.13 -12.61 19.19
N ASN A 41 -2.86 -12.24 19.34
CA ASN A 41 -2.28 -11.05 18.72
C ASN A 41 -1.99 -11.29 17.22
N GLU A 42 -3.07 -11.46 16.46
CA GLU A 42 -3.04 -11.59 15.01
C GLU A 42 -4.09 -10.64 14.42
N LEU A 43 -3.79 -10.12 13.24
CA LEU A 43 -4.79 -9.38 12.47
C LEU A 43 -5.78 -10.38 11.91
N GLU A 44 -7.05 -10.26 12.31
CA GLU A 44 -8.08 -11.12 11.74
C GLU A 44 -8.28 -10.69 10.27
N ASP A 45 -7.94 -11.58 9.35
CA ASP A 45 -8.37 -11.44 7.96
C ASP A 45 -9.84 -11.83 7.93
N ARG A 46 -10.76 -10.88 7.70
CA ARG A 46 -12.12 -11.23 7.27
C ARG A 46 -11.96 -11.98 5.95
N GLY A 47 -11.88 -13.30 6.05
CA GLY A 47 -11.40 -14.17 4.98
C GLY A 47 -12.02 -13.86 3.62
N GLY A 48 -11.31 -14.24 2.56
CA GLY A 48 -11.82 -14.13 1.19
C GLY A 48 -13.20 -14.76 1.04
N ARG A 49 -13.91 -14.36 -0.02
CA ARG A 49 -15.31 -14.76 -0.26
C ARG A 49 -15.46 -16.27 -0.15
N SER A 50 -16.50 -16.71 0.56
CA SER A 50 -16.67 -18.16 0.73
C SER A 50 -17.07 -18.80 -0.61
N PRO A 51 -16.64 -20.04 -0.89
CA PRO A 51 -17.04 -20.74 -2.11
C PRO A 51 -18.56 -20.81 -2.34
N LEU A 52 -19.34 -20.88 -1.26
CA LEU A 52 -20.80 -20.91 -1.31
C LEU A 52 -21.40 -19.53 -1.62
N GLU A 53 -20.78 -18.47 -1.14
CA GLU A 53 -21.19 -17.10 -1.41
C GLU A 53 -20.91 -16.72 -2.87
N ILE A 54 -19.76 -17.10 -3.41
CA ILE A 54 -19.45 -16.99 -4.85
C ILE A 54 -20.50 -17.73 -5.69
N LEU A 55 -20.90 -18.94 -5.27
CA LEU A 55 -21.92 -19.71 -5.98
C LEU A 55 -23.30 -19.02 -5.88
N LYS A 56 -23.67 -18.51 -4.71
CA LYS A 56 -24.94 -17.81 -4.49
C LYS A 56 -25.04 -16.55 -5.37
N GLU A 57 -23.98 -15.77 -5.47
CA GLU A 57 -23.93 -14.58 -6.34
C GLU A 57 -24.22 -14.93 -7.80
N GLN A 58 -23.80 -16.10 -8.30
CA GLN A 58 -24.17 -16.54 -9.67
C GLN A 58 -25.67 -16.71 -9.85
N PHE A 59 -26.42 -17.03 -8.79
CA PHE A 59 -27.88 -17.14 -8.82
C PHE A 59 -28.60 -15.80 -8.63
N GLU A 60 -27.89 -14.72 -8.30
CA GLU A 60 -28.46 -13.36 -8.22
C GLU A 60 -28.39 -12.63 -9.58
N ASP A 61 -27.66 -13.18 -10.56
CA ASP A 61 -27.60 -12.65 -11.92
C ASP A 61 -28.98 -12.65 -12.60
N ILE A 62 -29.41 -11.48 -13.07
CA ILE A 62 -30.76 -11.27 -13.63
C ILE A 62 -30.99 -12.11 -14.89
N MET A 63 -29.97 -12.33 -15.72
CA MET A 63 -30.11 -13.14 -16.95
C MET A 63 -30.23 -14.63 -16.60
N LEU A 64 -29.45 -15.09 -15.63
CA LEU A 64 -29.55 -16.47 -15.13
C LEU A 64 -30.90 -16.72 -14.48
N LEU A 65 -31.41 -15.79 -13.66
CA LEU A 65 -32.76 -15.85 -13.09
C LEU A 65 -33.84 -15.89 -14.17
N MET A 66 -33.71 -15.11 -15.24
CA MET A 66 -34.60 -15.17 -16.39
C MET A 66 -34.56 -16.56 -17.05
N LEU A 67 -33.37 -17.13 -17.31
CA LEU A 67 -33.24 -18.47 -17.89
C LEU A 67 -33.84 -19.57 -17.00
N ILE A 68 -33.68 -19.46 -15.68
CA ILE A 68 -34.34 -20.36 -14.73
C ILE A 68 -35.86 -20.22 -14.83
N ALA A 69 -36.38 -18.99 -14.84
CA ALA A 69 -37.82 -18.75 -14.98
C ALA A 69 -38.37 -19.34 -16.29
N VAL A 70 -37.62 -19.15 -17.38
CA VAL A 70 -37.92 -19.71 -18.70
C VAL A 70 -37.94 -21.24 -18.66
N ALA A 71 -36.91 -21.86 -18.09
CA ALA A 71 -36.83 -23.33 -17.96
C ALA A 71 -37.97 -23.91 -17.11
N VAL A 72 -38.34 -23.23 -16.02
CA VAL A 72 -39.46 -23.63 -15.16
C VAL A 72 -40.79 -23.55 -15.92
N VAL A 73 -41.03 -22.47 -16.66
CA VAL A 73 -42.26 -22.33 -17.47
C VAL A 73 -42.33 -23.42 -18.55
N ALA A 74 -41.24 -23.68 -19.28
CA ALA A 74 -41.17 -24.78 -20.25
C ALA A 74 -41.48 -26.14 -19.60
N ALA A 75 -40.87 -26.43 -18.45
CA ALA A 75 -41.06 -27.69 -17.76
C ALA A 75 -42.53 -27.90 -17.34
N VAL A 76 -43.19 -26.86 -16.84
CA VAL A 76 -44.60 -26.93 -16.42
C VAL A 76 -45.52 -27.20 -17.61
N LEU A 77 -45.26 -26.59 -18.76
CA LEU A 77 -46.04 -26.80 -19.98
C LEU A 77 -45.88 -28.24 -20.50
N ASP A 78 -44.64 -28.72 -20.59
CA ASP A 78 -44.33 -30.07 -21.08
C ASP A 78 -44.90 -31.16 -20.16
N LEU A 79 -44.71 -31.02 -18.83
CA LEU A 79 -45.28 -31.96 -17.85
C LEU A 79 -46.82 -31.95 -17.87
N GLY A 80 -47.42 -30.76 -18.04
CA GLY A 80 -48.87 -30.62 -18.16
C GLY A 80 -49.46 -31.28 -19.41
N ALA A 81 -48.69 -31.33 -20.50
CA ALA A 81 -49.04 -32.02 -21.74
C ALA A 81 -48.69 -33.52 -21.74
N GLY A 82 -48.05 -34.04 -20.67
CA GLY A 82 -47.55 -35.41 -20.60
C GLY A 82 -46.34 -35.67 -21.51
N ALA A 83 -45.71 -34.62 -22.01
CA ALA A 83 -44.51 -34.68 -22.83
C ALA A 83 -43.24 -34.71 -21.95
N PHE A 84 -42.16 -35.25 -22.50
CA PHE A 84 -40.87 -35.20 -21.82
C PHE A 84 -40.26 -33.79 -21.96
N PRO A 85 -39.86 -33.13 -20.87
CA PRO A 85 -39.44 -31.73 -20.87
C PRO A 85 -38.03 -31.52 -21.44
N LYS A 86 -37.86 -31.79 -22.73
CA LYS A 86 -36.58 -31.75 -23.44
C LYS A 86 -35.94 -30.35 -23.41
N ASP A 87 -36.74 -29.30 -23.58
CA ASP A 87 -36.26 -27.93 -23.76
C ASP A 87 -35.87 -27.33 -22.39
N ALA A 88 -36.68 -27.58 -21.37
CA ALA A 88 -36.33 -27.27 -19.99
C ALA A 88 -35.04 -27.95 -19.53
N ILE A 89 -34.86 -29.25 -19.81
CA ILE A 89 -33.63 -29.98 -19.47
C ILE A 89 -32.43 -29.35 -20.18
N ALA A 90 -32.55 -29.02 -21.47
CA ALA A 90 -31.49 -28.36 -22.22
C ALA A 90 -31.09 -27.01 -21.60
N ILE A 91 -32.07 -26.17 -21.23
CA ILE A 91 -31.83 -24.87 -20.59
C ILE A 91 -31.18 -25.06 -19.20
N PHE A 92 -31.64 -26.02 -18.40
CA PHE A 92 -31.02 -26.33 -17.10
C PHE A 92 -29.56 -26.77 -17.23
N ILE A 93 -29.22 -27.54 -18.27
CA ILE A 93 -27.83 -27.91 -18.56
C ILE A 93 -27.00 -26.67 -18.89
N ILE A 94 -27.52 -25.76 -19.72
CA ILE A 94 -26.82 -24.50 -20.07
C ILE A 94 -26.58 -23.65 -18.81
N VAL A 95 -27.61 -23.47 -17.98
CA VAL A 95 -27.52 -22.73 -16.71
C VAL A 95 -26.48 -23.36 -15.78
N GLY A 96 -26.49 -24.70 -15.65
CA GLY A 96 -25.53 -25.42 -14.82
C GLY A 96 -24.08 -25.27 -15.30
N ILE A 97 -23.85 -25.34 -16.62
CA ILE A 97 -22.52 -25.12 -17.22
C ILE A 97 -22.07 -23.67 -16.99
N ASN A 98 -22.94 -22.68 -17.19
CA ASN A 98 -22.62 -21.27 -16.99
C ASN A 98 -22.28 -20.97 -15.52
N ALA A 99 -23.08 -21.47 -14.57
CA ALA A 99 -22.81 -21.32 -13.15
C ALA A 99 -21.49 -21.99 -12.73
N ALA A 100 -21.21 -23.19 -13.23
CA ALA A 100 -19.94 -23.88 -12.98
C ALA A 100 -18.74 -23.13 -13.57
N LEU A 101 -18.86 -22.62 -14.80
CA LEU A 101 -17.83 -21.80 -15.44
C LEU A 101 -17.60 -20.50 -14.66
N GLY A 102 -18.65 -19.81 -14.23
CA GLY A 102 -18.56 -18.61 -13.40
C GLY A 102 -17.84 -18.88 -12.07
N TYR A 103 -18.26 -19.92 -11.35
CA TYR A 103 -17.61 -20.34 -10.09
C TYR A 103 -16.12 -20.69 -10.28
N MET A 104 -15.77 -21.44 -11.34
CA MET A 104 -14.39 -21.82 -11.63
C MET A 104 -13.52 -20.61 -12.01
N GLN A 105 -14.07 -19.65 -12.75
CA GLN A 105 -13.37 -18.43 -13.16
C GLN A 105 -13.06 -17.54 -11.95
N GLU A 106 -14.02 -17.35 -11.06
CA GLU A 106 -13.86 -16.53 -9.86
C GLU A 106 -12.92 -17.18 -8.83
N SER A 107 -13.08 -18.49 -8.57
CA SER A 107 -12.30 -19.20 -7.54
C SER A 107 -10.80 -19.30 -7.84
N ARG A 108 -10.40 -19.33 -9.13
CA ARG A 108 -8.97 -19.35 -9.51
C ARG A 108 -8.27 -18.03 -9.24
N ALA A 109 -8.97 -16.91 -9.33
CA ALA A 109 -8.41 -15.58 -9.09
C ALA A 109 -8.01 -15.39 -7.61
N GLU A 110 -8.82 -15.90 -6.67
CA GLU A 110 -8.57 -15.74 -5.23
C GLU A 110 -7.50 -16.69 -4.68
N LYS A 111 -7.47 -17.96 -5.13
CA LYS A 111 -6.57 -19.00 -4.58
C LYS A 111 -5.08 -18.68 -4.74
N SER A 112 -4.71 -17.92 -5.77
CA SER A 112 -3.32 -17.54 -6.03
C SER A 112 -2.79 -16.51 -5.01
N LEU A 113 -3.68 -15.77 -4.36
CA LEU A 113 -3.34 -14.72 -3.40
C LEU A 113 -3.18 -15.25 -1.95
N ALA A 114 -3.93 -16.30 -1.61
CA ALA A 114 -3.93 -16.92 -0.28
C ALA A 114 -2.63 -17.70 0.03
N ALA A 115 -1.98 -18.26 -0.99
CA ALA A 115 -0.76 -19.07 -0.80
C ALA A 115 0.47 -18.26 -0.35
N LEU A 116 0.50 -16.95 -0.61
CA LEU A 116 1.61 -16.07 -0.24
C LEU A 116 1.53 -15.53 1.20
N LYS A 117 0.35 -15.59 1.84
CA LYS A 117 0.08 -14.93 3.15
C LYS A 117 0.47 -15.76 4.38
N ARG A 118 0.86 -17.03 4.24
CA ARG A 118 1.03 -17.98 5.37
C ARG A 118 2.45 -18.08 5.95
N MET A 119 3.37 -17.21 5.57
CA MET A 119 4.78 -17.34 5.94
C MET A 119 5.19 -16.29 6.99
N ALA A 120 5.63 -16.81 8.14
CA ALA A 120 6.29 -16.13 9.28
C ALA A 120 5.39 -15.39 10.29
N SER A 121 5.10 -16.04 11.42
CA SER A 121 4.86 -15.33 12.70
C SER A 121 6.20 -15.29 13.46
N PRO A 122 6.78 -14.11 13.69
CA PRO A 122 8.07 -13.98 14.39
C PRO A 122 7.94 -14.32 15.88
N GLN A 123 9.04 -14.76 16.48
CA GLN A 123 9.18 -14.94 17.93
C GLN A 123 9.52 -13.60 18.59
N VAL A 124 9.04 -13.37 19.81
CA VAL A 124 9.27 -12.15 20.59
C VAL A 124 9.68 -12.48 22.01
N ARG A 125 10.56 -11.64 22.57
CA ARG A 125 11.05 -11.82 23.93
C ARG A 125 10.21 -11.02 24.92
N VAL A 126 9.70 -11.70 25.93
CA VAL A 126 8.88 -11.12 27.01
C VAL A 126 9.46 -11.44 28.38
N VAL A 127 9.04 -10.68 29.39
CA VAL A 127 9.23 -11.04 30.79
C VAL A 127 7.93 -11.60 31.34
N ARG A 128 7.95 -12.87 31.77
CA ARG A 128 6.85 -13.54 32.47
C ARG A 128 7.40 -14.32 33.66
N ASP A 129 6.68 -14.34 34.78
CA ASP A 129 7.11 -14.99 36.03
C ASP A 129 8.53 -14.56 36.50
N GLY A 130 8.93 -13.33 36.17
CA GLY A 130 10.27 -12.79 36.45
C GLY A 130 11.40 -13.33 35.61
N GLN A 131 11.11 -14.12 34.57
CA GLN A 131 12.10 -14.70 33.67
C GLN A 131 11.89 -14.19 32.23
N MET A 132 12.98 -14.11 31.48
CA MET A 132 12.92 -13.83 30.05
C MET A 132 12.47 -15.11 29.32
N ALA A 133 11.42 -14.98 28.52
CA ALA A 133 10.88 -16.09 27.73
C ALA A 133 10.66 -15.62 26.29
N ASP A 134 11.00 -16.46 25.32
CA ASP A 134 10.65 -16.25 23.92
C ASP A 134 9.26 -16.88 23.67
N VAL A 135 8.31 -16.06 23.24
CA VAL A 135 6.94 -16.45 22.93
C VAL A 135 6.61 -16.10 21.49
N LYS A 136 5.62 -16.79 20.90
CA LYS A 136 5.12 -16.41 19.57
C LYS A 136 4.48 -15.03 19.63
N SER A 137 4.66 -14.20 18.59
CA SER A 137 4.03 -12.89 18.51
C SER A 137 2.51 -12.95 18.72
N SER A 138 1.86 -14.02 18.26
CA SER A 138 0.42 -14.26 18.40
C SER A 138 -0.06 -14.59 19.81
N ALA A 139 0.84 -14.98 20.72
CA ALA A 139 0.52 -15.29 22.11
C ALA A 139 0.71 -14.08 23.05
N LEU A 140 1.02 -12.90 22.51
CA LEU A 140 1.10 -11.66 23.28
C LEU A 140 -0.29 -11.20 23.73
N VAL A 141 -0.35 -10.69 24.96
CA VAL A 141 -1.57 -10.14 25.54
C VAL A 141 -1.29 -8.78 26.19
N PRO A 142 -2.31 -7.90 26.31
CA PRO A 142 -2.13 -6.64 27.04
C PRO A 142 -1.62 -6.88 28.47
N GLY A 143 -0.59 -6.11 28.85
CA GLY A 143 0.13 -6.20 30.11
C GLY A 143 1.40 -7.04 30.08
N ASP A 144 1.67 -7.79 29.00
CA ASP A 144 2.98 -8.42 28.79
C ASP A 144 4.06 -7.35 28.75
N ILE A 145 5.26 -7.67 29.23
CA ILE A 145 6.40 -6.78 29.12
C ILE A 145 7.34 -7.28 28.02
N LEU A 146 7.44 -6.50 26.95
CA LEU A 146 8.33 -6.71 25.83
C LEU A 146 9.73 -6.18 26.11
N LEU A 147 10.72 -6.94 25.67
CA LEU A 147 12.11 -6.50 25.57
C LEU A 147 12.42 -6.18 24.11
N LEU A 148 12.83 -4.94 23.88
CA LEU A 148 13.12 -4.38 22.55
C LEU A 148 14.63 -4.23 22.40
N GLU A 149 15.17 -4.73 21.31
CA GLU A 149 16.58 -4.64 20.92
C GLU A 149 16.68 -4.27 19.44
N ALA A 150 17.79 -3.66 19.04
CA ALA A 150 18.05 -3.29 17.64
C ALA A 150 17.92 -4.49 16.68
N GLY A 151 17.28 -4.26 15.53
CA GLY A 151 16.97 -5.27 14.52
C GLY A 151 15.68 -6.06 14.76
N MET A 152 14.94 -5.77 15.84
CA MET A 152 13.65 -6.42 16.11
C MET A 152 12.48 -5.61 15.55
N GLN A 153 11.48 -6.32 15.00
CA GLN A 153 10.16 -5.75 14.73
C GLN A 153 9.31 -5.73 16.01
N VAL A 154 8.60 -4.62 16.21
CA VAL A 154 7.66 -4.45 17.32
C VAL A 154 6.38 -5.21 17.00
N ALA A 155 6.00 -6.18 17.84
CA ALA A 155 4.91 -7.11 17.56
C ALA A 155 3.53 -6.68 18.04
N ALA A 156 3.44 -5.66 18.89
CA ALA A 156 2.20 -5.13 19.47
C ALA A 156 2.42 -3.67 19.88
N ASP A 157 1.34 -2.89 20.03
CA ASP A 157 1.46 -1.55 20.55
C ASP A 157 1.78 -1.59 22.04
N ALA A 158 2.73 -0.77 22.47
CA ALA A 158 3.23 -0.82 23.84
C ALA A 158 3.65 0.56 24.36
N ARG A 159 3.49 0.74 25.67
CA ARG A 159 3.96 1.91 26.42
C ARG A 159 5.36 1.65 26.93
N LEU A 160 6.30 2.54 26.61
CA LEU A 160 7.69 2.41 27.05
C LEU A 160 7.81 2.60 28.56
N LEU A 161 8.49 1.66 29.22
CA LEU A 161 8.83 1.71 30.65
C LEU A 161 10.25 2.25 30.84
N GLU A 162 11.19 1.74 30.03
CA GLU A 162 12.61 2.07 30.08
C GLU A 162 13.17 2.16 28.65
N VAL A 163 14.09 3.09 28.42
CA VAL A 163 14.78 3.26 27.14
C VAL A 163 16.27 3.53 27.36
N ALA A 164 17.10 2.99 26.48
CA ALA A 164 18.52 3.33 26.39
C ALA A 164 18.86 3.55 24.91
N ASN A 165 18.94 4.83 24.51
CA ASN A 165 19.15 5.29 23.13
C ASN A 165 18.26 4.58 22.10
N LEU A 166 16.99 4.34 22.47
CA LEU A 166 16.05 3.62 21.62
C LEU A 166 15.59 4.50 20.46
N GLN A 167 15.81 4.04 19.24
CA GLN A 167 15.30 4.64 18.01
C GLN A 167 14.48 3.62 17.23
N VAL A 168 13.30 4.05 16.77
CA VAL A 168 12.34 3.19 16.05
C VAL A 168 11.98 3.82 14.72
N GLN A 169 11.98 3.04 13.64
CA GLN A 169 11.54 3.45 12.32
C GLN A 169 10.05 3.20 12.17
N GLU A 170 9.27 4.26 12.03
CA GLU A 170 7.80 4.23 12.06
C GLU A 170 7.15 4.43 10.68
N ALA A 171 7.92 4.19 9.61
CA ALA A 171 7.51 4.39 8.22
C ALA A 171 6.20 3.65 7.86
N ALA A 172 5.93 2.50 8.48
CA ALA A 172 4.70 1.74 8.27
C ALA A 172 3.42 2.49 8.69
N LEU A 173 3.53 3.47 9.58
CA LEU A 173 2.40 4.25 10.12
C LEU A 173 2.43 5.72 9.66
N THR A 174 3.63 6.31 9.57
CA THR A 174 3.78 7.74 9.25
C THR A 174 4.16 8.00 7.79
N GLY A 175 4.66 6.98 7.07
CA GLY A 175 5.23 7.13 5.74
C GLY A 175 6.60 7.81 5.71
N GLU A 176 7.14 8.21 6.87
CA GLU A 176 8.46 8.86 6.96
C GLU A 176 9.53 7.83 7.36
N ALA A 177 10.64 7.79 6.61
CA ALA A 177 11.69 6.79 6.78
C ALA A 177 12.70 7.10 7.89
N HIS A 178 12.61 8.27 8.53
CA HIS A 178 13.55 8.66 9.58
C HIS A 178 13.28 7.89 10.87
N ALA A 179 14.35 7.45 11.55
CA ALA A 179 14.23 6.85 12.87
C ALA A 179 13.86 7.94 13.91
N VAL A 180 12.91 7.61 14.79
CA VAL A 180 12.39 8.50 15.83
C VAL A 180 12.96 8.07 17.18
N SER A 181 13.61 9.00 17.87
CA SER A 181 14.14 8.80 19.22
C SER A 181 13.02 8.74 20.25
N LYS A 182 13.00 7.67 21.05
CA LYS A 182 11.92 7.39 21.99
C LYS A 182 12.27 7.80 23.42
N VAL A 183 11.26 8.25 24.17
CA VAL A 183 11.41 8.77 25.54
C VAL A 183 10.39 8.13 26.48
N ALA A 184 10.84 7.28 27.41
CA ALA A 184 9.92 6.53 28.27
C ALA A 184 9.18 7.40 29.30
N GLN A 185 9.86 8.35 29.94
CA GLN A 185 9.31 9.09 31.09
C GLN A 185 8.40 10.26 30.71
N GLU A 186 8.35 10.64 29.44
CA GLU A 186 7.54 11.76 28.99
C GLU A 186 6.05 11.44 29.12
N ILE A 187 5.27 12.40 29.62
CA ILE A 187 3.82 12.32 29.67
C ILE A 187 3.28 13.34 28.67
N LEU A 188 2.54 12.85 27.69
CA LEU A 188 2.11 13.64 26.55
C LEU A 188 0.61 14.00 26.69
N PRO A 189 0.19 15.17 26.21
CA PRO A 189 -1.23 15.52 26.16
C PRO A 189 -2.06 14.48 25.40
N ALA A 190 -3.31 14.24 25.82
CA ALA A 190 -4.21 13.32 25.14
C ALA A 190 -4.36 13.64 23.63
N ALA A 191 -4.35 14.94 23.28
CA ALA A 191 -4.48 15.42 21.90
C ALA A 191 -3.22 15.24 21.02
N THR A 192 -2.12 14.66 21.54
CA THR A 192 -0.90 14.44 20.76
C THR A 192 -1.16 13.48 19.58
N VAL A 193 -0.73 13.91 18.40
CA VAL A 193 -0.85 13.14 17.15
C VAL A 193 0.03 11.90 17.19
N LEU A 194 -0.34 10.86 16.42
CA LEU A 194 0.30 9.55 16.48
C LEU A 194 1.83 9.59 16.36
N GLY A 195 2.37 10.35 15.40
CA GLY A 195 3.82 10.45 15.17
C GLY A 195 4.59 11.14 16.29
N ASP A 196 3.94 11.97 17.09
CA ASP A 196 4.57 12.70 18.21
C ASP A 196 4.47 11.94 19.54
N ARG A 197 3.88 10.73 19.54
CA ARG A 197 3.77 9.88 20.75
C ARG A 197 5.09 9.16 21.02
N LEU A 198 6.12 9.92 21.38
CA LEU A 198 7.50 9.45 21.60
C LEU A 198 7.66 8.42 22.71
N ASN A 199 6.65 8.28 23.56
CA ASN A 199 6.63 7.41 24.71
C ASN A 199 5.92 6.06 24.44
N LEU A 200 5.47 5.85 23.20
CA LEU A 200 4.89 4.61 22.68
C LEU A 200 5.76 3.99 21.58
N VAL A 201 5.56 2.69 21.38
CA VAL A 201 5.98 1.94 20.20
C VAL A 201 4.78 1.21 19.61
N PHE A 202 4.79 0.96 18.31
CA PHE A 202 3.62 0.47 17.58
C PHE A 202 3.91 -0.81 16.82
N GLN A 203 2.90 -1.65 16.64
CA GLN A 203 3.01 -2.90 15.87
C GLN A 203 3.46 -2.64 14.43
N GLY A 204 4.41 -3.44 13.95
CA GLY A 204 4.91 -3.40 12.57
C GLY A 204 6.02 -2.37 12.31
N THR A 205 6.44 -1.62 13.33
CA THR A 205 7.63 -0.75 13.27
C THR A 205 8.90 -1.53 13.64
N GLU A 206 10.07 -0.99 13.28
CA GLU A 206 11.35 -1.66 13.48
C GLU A 206 12.26 -0.87 14.43
N VAL A 207 12.91 -1.56 15.36
CA VAL A 207 13.92 -0.96 16.24
C VAL A 207 15.23 -0.85 15.49
N VAL A 208 15.64 0.38 15.17
CA VAL A 208 16.89 0.65 14.44
C VAL A 208 18.09 0.58 15.37
N GLN A 209 17.95 1.17 16.57
CA GLN A 209 19.05 1.31 17.51
C GLN A 209 18.57 1.26 18.96
N GLY A 210 19.46 0.82 19.84
CA GLY A 210 19.27 0.87 21.29
C GLY A 210 18.49 -0.31 21.83
N ARG A 211 18.01 -0.15 23.07
CA ARG A 211 17.18 -1.14 23.75
C ARG A 211 16.12 -0.46 24.60
N GLY A 212 15.03 -1.17 24.83
CA GLY A 212 13.93 -0.68 25.65
C GLY A 212 13.12 -1.79 26.27
N LYS A 213 12.33 -1.40 27.26
CA LYS A 213 11.36 -2.26 27.92
C LYS A 213 10.00 -1.60 27.78
N ALA A 214 9.00 -2.33 27.31
CA ALA A 214 7.68 -1.77 27.02
C ALA A 214 6.57 -2.69 27.53
N ILE A 215 5.48 -2.13 28.03
CA ILE A 215 4.29 -2.90 28.42
C ILE A 215 3.28 -2.88 27.28
N VAL A 216 2.81 -4.05 26.85
CA VAL A 216 1.82 -4.20 25.77
C VAL A 216 0.51 -3.55 26.19
N THR A 217 0.00 -2.63 25.39
CA THR A 217 -1.25 -1.92 25.65
C THR A 217 -2.37 -2.41 24.73
N LYS A 218 -2.07 -2.67 23.45
CA LYS A 218 -3.03 -3.16 22.45
C LYS A 218 -2.44 -4.31 21.63
N THR A 219 -3.28 -5.26 21.25
CA THR A 219 -2.94 -6.46 20.45
C THR A 219 -3.96 -6.71 19.34
N GLY A 220 -3.56 -7.41 18.28
CA GLY A 220 -4.40 -7.80 17.16
C GLY A 220 -5.02 -6.59 16.45
N ASN A 221 -6.30 -6.68 16.09
CA ASN A 221 -7.05 -5.61 15.42
C ASN A 221 -7.14 -4.31 16.22
N ARG A 222 -6.82 -4.32 17.52
CA ARG A 222 -6.91 -3.13 18.37
C ARG A 222 -5.68 -2.23 18.25
N THR A 223 -4.56 -2.73 17.73
CA THR A 223 -3.36 -1.91 17.49
C THR A 223 -3.65 -0.82 16.46
N GLU A 224 -2.83 0.23 16.39
CA GLU A 224 -2.98 1.29 15.37
C GLU A 224 -2.91 0.69 13.95
N LEU A 225 -1.97 -0.24 13.72
CA LEU A 225 -1.87 -0.97 12.45
C LEU A 225 -3.10 -1.86 12.21
N GLY A 226 -3.65 -2.47 13.26
CA GLY A 226 -4.84 -3.31 13.18
C GLY A 226 -6.11 -2.52 12.87
N GLN A 227 -6.25 -1.32 13.43
CA GLN A 227 -7.35 -0.40 13.11
C GLN A 227 -7.26 0.07 11.65
N ILE A 228 -6.06 0.38 11.16
CA ILE A 228 -5.84 0.69 9.74
C ILE A 228 -6.22 -0.52 8.87
N ALA A 229 -5.80 -1.73 9.26
CA ALA A 229 -6.13 -2.94 8.55
C ALA A 229 -7.65 -3.21 8.53
N GLU A 230 -8.36 -2.97 9.63
CA GLU A 230 -9.82 -3.10 9.71
C GLU A 230 -10.53 -2.06 8.85
N LEU A 231 -10.07 -0.80 8.86
CA LEU A 231 -10.59 0.24 7.96
C LEU A 231 -10.41 -0.14 6.50
N LEU A 232 -9.26 -0.71 6.12
CA LEU A 232 -8.99 -1.17 4.77
C LEU A 232 -9.84 -2.40 4.38
N GLN A 233 -10.07 -3.33 5.32
CA GLN A 233 -10.94 -4.49 5.09
C GLN A 233 -12.43 -4.11 5.03
N GLY A 234 -12.83 -3.01 5.66
CA GLY A 234 -14.20 -2.48 5.63
C GLY A 234 -14.56 -1.74 4.34
N VAL A 235 -13.61 -1.50 3.43
CA VAL A 235 -13.90 -0.87 2.14
C VAL A 235 -14.50 -1.91 1.20
N GLU A 236 -15.81 -1.81 0.97
CA GLU A 236 -16.50 -2.61 -0.04
C GLU A 236 -15.88 -2.34 -1.42
N THR A 237 -15.59 -3.41 -2.15
CA THR A 237 -15.11 -3.30 -3.53
C THR A 237 -16.27 -2.87 -4.43
N GLU A 238 -16.23 -1.63 -4.93
CA GLU A 238 -17.17 -1.19 -5.95
C GLU A 238 -16.97 -1.95 -7.28
N PRO A 239 -18.05 -2.26 -8.01
CA PRO A 239 -17.96 -2.86 -9.34
C PRO A 239 -17.33 -1.88 -10.33
N THR A 240 -16.57 -2.42 -11.29
CA THR A 240 -15.88 -1.58 -12.28
C THR A 240 -16.85 -0.93 -13.27
N PRO A 241 -16.45 0.16 -13.97
CA PRO A 241 -17.32 0.80 -14.95
C PRO A 241 -17.85 -0.15 -16.04
N LEU A 242 -17.08 -1.14 -16.49
CA LEU A 242 -17.49 -2.16 -17.44
C LEU A 242 -18.51 -3.09 -16.81
N GLN A 243 -18.29 -3.56 -15.58
CA GLN A 243 -19.27 -4.38 -14.86
C GLN A 243 -20.61 -3.64 -14.74
N LYS A 244 -20.60 -2.37 -14.26
CA LYS A 244 -21.80 -1.53 -14.20
C LYS A 244 -22.49 -1.39 -15.56
N ARG A 245 -21.74 -1.26 -16.65
CA ARG A 245 -22.30 -1.19 -18.03
C ARG A 245 -22.83 -2.53 -18.51
N MET A 246 -22.21 -3.65 -18.13
CA MET A 246 -22.69 -4.99 -18.46
C MET A 246 -23.98 -5.31 -17.73
N ASP A 247 -24.10 -4.94 -16.46
CA ASP A 247 -25.34 -5.11 -15.69
C ASP A 247 -26.48 -4.31 -16.30
N GLN A 248 -26.20 -3.07 -16.73
CA GLN A 248 -27.16 -2.23 -17.45
C GLN A 248 -27.56 -2.83 -18.81
N LEU A 249 -26.60 -3.39 -19.55
CA LEU A 249 -26.86 -4.05 -20.82
C LEU A 249 -27.70 -5.32 -20.61
N GLY A 250 -27.35 -6.16 -19.64
CA GLY A 250 -28.11 -7.35 -19.27
C GLY A 250 -29.55 -7.01 -18.87
N THR A 251 -29.71 -6.01 -18.00
CA THR A 251 -31.04 -5.53 -17.58
C THR A 251 -31.87 -5.05 -18.78
N ARG A 252 -31.28 -4.28 -19.70
CA ARG A 252 -31.96 -3.81 -20.92
C ARG A 252 -32.33 -4.96 -21.86
N LEU A 253 -31.47 -5.96 -22.01
CA LEU A 253 -31.75 -7.14 -22.82
C LEU A 253 -32.90 -7.97 -22.23
N VAL A 254 -32.93 -8.17 -20.91
CA VAL A 254 -34.00 -8.91 -20.22
C VAL A 254 -35.34 -8.18 -20.34
N PHE A 255 -35.40 -6.87 -20.12
CA PHE A 255 -36.64 -6.13 -20.33
C PHE A 255 -37.06 -6.09 -21.80
N GLY A 256 -36.10 -5.98 -22.72
CA GLY A 256 -36.35 -6.03 -24.16
C GLY A 256 -36.89 -7.38 -24.63
N SER A 257 -36.31 -8.49 -24.14
CA SER A 257 -36.77 -9.84 -24.46
C SER A 257 -38.16 -10.10 -23.90
N LEU A 258 -38.43 -9.70 -22.65
CA LEU A 258 -39.76 -9.83 -22.06
C LEU A 258 -40.82 -9.02 -22.80
N ALA A 259 -40.50 -7.79 -23.22
CA ALA A 259 -41.39 -6.98 -24.05
C ALA A 259 -41.67 -7.63 -25.41
N LEU A 260 -40.65 -8.23 -26.04
CA LEU A 260 -40.80 -8.97 -27.29
C LEU A 260 -41.67 -10.22 -27.13
N VAL A 261 -41.48 -10.99 -26.05
CA VAL A 261 -42.32 -12.15 -25.70
C VAL A 261 -43.79 -11.73 -25.56
N LEU A 262 -44.05 -10.69 -24.79
CA LEU A 262 -45.41 -10.17 -24.61
C LEU A 262 -46.01 -9.65 -25.92
N LEU A 263 -45.21 -9.02 -26.78
CA LEU A 263 -45.64 -8.54 -28.09
C LEU A 263 -46.03 -9.71 -29.01
N VAL A 264 -45.20 -10.75 -29.10
CA VAL A 264 -45.44 -11.93 -29.95
C VAL A 264 -46.68 -12.69 -29.48
N ILE A 265 -46.79 -12.94 -28.18
CA ILE A 265 -47.98 -13.58 -27.60
C ILE A 265 -49.21 -12.71 -27.82
N GLY A 266 -49.14 -11.40 -27.54
CA GLY A 266 -50.27 -10.48 -27.69
C GLY A 266 -50.79 -10.41 -29.13
N LEU A 267 -49.91 -10.17 -30.11
CA LEU A 267 -50.27 -10.12 -31.53
C LEU A 267 -50.73 -11.50 -32.04
N GLY A 268 -50.03 -12.57 -31.64
CA GLY A 268 -50.38 -13.93 -32.02
C GLY A 268 -51.76 -14.34 -31.51
N LEU A 269 -52.13 -13.96 -30.29
CA LEU A 269 -53.46 -14.18 -29.72
C LEU A 269 -54.54 -13.36 -30.43
N ILE A 270 -54.26 -12.10 -30.79
CA ILE A 270 -55.20 -11.27 -31.56
C ILE A 270 -55.47 -11.89 -32.94
N GLN A 271 -54.45 -12.42 -33.60
CA GLN A 271 -54.58 -12.98 -34.95
C GLN A 271 -55.10 -14.43 -34.97
N SER A 272 -54.69 -15.26 -34.02
CA SER A 272 -54.87 -16.73 -34.06
C SER A 272 -55.75 -17.29 -32.95
N GLY A 273 -56.24 -16.44 -32.04
CA GLY A 273 -57.09 -16.83 -30.90
C GLY A 273 -56.35 -17.59 -29.80
N TRP A 274 -57.07 -17.90 -28.71
CA TRP A 274 -56.51 -18.53 -27.49
C TRP A 274 -56.07 -19.99 -27.68
N SER A 275 -56.46 -20.65 -28.77
CA SER A 275 -56.14 -22.05 -29.02
C SER A 275 -54.64 -22.30 -29.29
N HIS A 276 -53.91 -21.29 -29.78
CA HIS A 276 -52.49 -21.39 -30.11
C HIS A 276 -51.57 -20.79 -29.02
N PHE A 277 -52.11 -20.54 -27.82
CA PHE A 277 -51.34 -19.91 -26.73
C PHE A 277 -50.07 -20.68 -26.35
N GLN A 278 -50.15 -22.01 -26.29
CA GLN A 278 -49.00 -22.86 -25.94
C GLN A 278 -47.89 -22.78 -27.01
N GLU A 279 -48.24 -22.90 -28.29
CA GLU A 279 -47.29 -22.78 -29.40
C GLU A 279 -46.63 -21.39 -29.45
N LEU A 280 -47.42 -20.32 -29.26
CA LEU A 280 -46.91 -18.95 -29.21
C LEU A 280 -45.98 -18.72 -28.02
N LEU A 281 -46.30 -19.33 -26.86
CA LEU A 281 -45.47 -19.25 -25.66
C LEU A 281 -44.14 -19.99 -25.85
N GLU A 282 -44.15 -21.20 -26.42
CA GLU A 282 -42.93 -21.97 -26.73
C GLU A 282 -41.98 -21.24 -27.70
N VAL A 283 -42.53 -20.66 -28.77
CA VAL A 283 -41.75 -19.87 -29.74
C VAL A 283 -41.18 -18.63 -29.09
N SER A 284 -41.99 -17.91 -28.31
CA SER A 284 -41.55 -16.69 -27.62
C SER A 284 -40.46 -16.98 -26.58
N LEU A 285 -40.60 -18.11 -25.87
CA LEU A 285 -39.63 -18.57 -24.89
C LEU A 285 -38.28 -18.91 -25.53
N SER A 286 -38.31 -19.61 -26.67
CA SER A 286 -37.12 -19.91 -27.46
C SER A 286 -36.42 -18.64 -27.96
N MET A 287 -37.18 -17.61 -28.36
CA MET A 287 -36.64 -16.31 -28.72
C MET A 287 -36.00 -15.58 -27.53
N ALA A 288 -36.59 -15.67 -26.33
CA ALA A 288 -36.04 -15.04 -25.13
C ALA A 288 -34.67 -15.64 -24.74
N VAL A 289 -34.52 -16.96 -24.85
CA VAL A 289 -33.22 -17.64 -24.63
C VAL A 289 -32.18 -17.18 -25.65
N ALA A 290 -32.55 -17.06 -26.92
CA ALA A 290 -31.62 -16.66 -28.00
C ALA A 290 -31.05 -15.23 -27.86
N VAL A 291 -31.65 -14.38 -27.01
CA VAL A 291 -31.20 -12.99 -26.77
C VAL A 291 -30.10 -12.92 -25.70
N VAL A 292 -29.92 -13.96 -24.87
CA VAL A 292 -28.94 -13.96 -23.79
C VAL A 292 -27.52 -14.02 -24.38
N PRO A 293 -26.61 -13.10 -24.02
CA PRO A 293 -25.26 -13.07 -24.56
C PRO A 293 -24.30 -13.91 -23.70
N GLU A 294 -24.37 -15.24 -23.78
CA GLU A 294 -23.59 -16.12 -22.88
C GLU A 294 -22.07 -16.03 -23.11
N GLY A 295 -21.65 -15.59 -24.30
CA GLY A 295 -20.22 -15.44 -24.64
C GLY A 295 -19.56 -14.19 -24.06
N LEU A 296 -20.33 -13.21 -23.59
CA LEU A 296 -19.81 -11.88 -23.23
C LEU A 296 -18.82 -11.90 -22.05
N PRO A 297 -19.08 -12.60 -20.93
CA PRO A 297 -18.14 -12.67 -19.80
C PRO A 297 -16.80 -13.31 -20.19
N ALA A 298 -16.83 -14.33 -21.06
CA ALA A 298 -15.64 -15.00 -21.55
C ALA A 298 -14.79 -14.06 -22.42
N VAL A 299 -15.42 -13.32 -23.33
CA VAL A 299 -14.74 -12.34 -24.19
C VAL A 299 -14.08 -11.24 -23.37
N ILE A 300 -14.77 -10.72 -22.34
CA ILE A 300 -14.24 -9.70 -21.44
C ILE A 300 -13.01 -10.23 -20.70
N THR A 301 -13.13 -11.42 -20.11
CA THR A 301 -12.03 -12.05 -19.35
C THR A 301 -10.79 -12.25 -20.22
N VAL A 302 -10.97 -12.78 -21.44
CA VAL A 302 -9.87 -12.96 -22.40
C VAL A 302 -9.24 -11.62 -22.78
N THR A 303 -10.05 -10.59 -23.03
CA THR A 303 -9.56 -9.25 -23.40
C THR A 303 -8.77 -8.61 -22.26
N LEU A 304 -9.26 -8.68 -21.02
CA LEU A 304 -8.57 -8.19 -19.83
C LEU A 304 -7.28 -8.98 -19.54
N ALA A 305 -7.27 -10.28 -19.78
CA ALA A 305 -6.08 -11.12 -19.64
C ALA A 305 -4.99 -10.73 -20.66
N LEU A 306 -5.35 -10.47 -21.92
CA LEU A 306 -4.43 -9.96 -22.93
C LEU A 306 -3.89 -8.56 -22.55
N GLY A 307 -4.74 -7.69 -22.00
CA GLY A 307 -4.33 -6.39 -21.47
C GLY A 307 -3.32 -6.51 -20.31
N THR A 308 -3.61 -7.41 -19.37
CA THR A 308 -2.72 -7.75 -18.25
C THR A 308 -1.37 -8.24 -18.73
N GLN A 309 -1.34 -9.14 -19.72
CA GLN A 309 -0.10 -9.65 -20.29
C GLN A 309 0.76 -8.54 -20.93
N ARG A 310 0.12 -7.55 -21.58
CA ARG A 310 0.83 -6.38 -22.13
C ARG A 310 1.39 -5.47 -21.03
N MET A 311 0.70 -5.31 -19.91
CA MET A 311 1.18 -4.54 -18.75
C MET A 311 2.36 -5.21 -18.06
N VAL A 312 2.33 -6.54 -17.86
CA VAL A 312 3.43 -7.29 -17.25
C VAL A 312 4.72 -7.18 -18.08
N ARG A 313 4.61 -7.18 -19.42
CA ARG A 313 5.77 -6.93 -20.31
C ARG A 313 6.38 -5.53 -20.15
N ARG A 314 5.68 -4.60 -19.52
CA ARG A 314 6.16 -3.26 -19.16
C ARG A 314 6.47 -3.13 -17.66
N HIS A 315 6.74 -4.26 -16.99
CA HIS A 315 7.03 -4.33 -15.56
C HIS A 315 5.90 -3.87 -14.62
N ALA A 316 4.65 -3.81 -15.11
CA ALA A 316 3.47 -3.53 -14.30
C ALA A 316 2.70 -4.82 -14.00
N LEU A 317 2.82 -5.33 -12.77
CA LEU A 317 2.13 -6.54 -12.33
C LEU A 317 0.69 -6.23 -11.88
N ILE A 318 -0.29 -6.78 -12.58
CA ILE A 318 -1.71 -6.66 -12.20
C ILE A 318 -2.16 -7.88 -11.40
N ARG A 319 -2.58 -7.67 -10.15
CA ARG A 319 -3.03 -8.75 -9.25
C ARG A 319 -4.51 -9.14 -9.45
N LYS A 320 -5.35 -8.22 -9.93
CA LYS A 320 -6.79 -8.42 -10.19
C LYS A 320 -7.12 -7.98 -11.62
N LEU A 321 -7.67 -8.87 -12.46
CA LEU A 321 -7.97 -8.56 -13.86
C LEU A 321 -8.83 -7.29 -14.06
N PRO A 322 -9.86 -7.01 -13.24
CA PRO A 322 -10.66 -5.79 -13.39
C PRO A 322 -9.86 -4.49 -13.21
N ALA A 323 -8.71 -4.53 -12.52
CA ALA A 323 -7.89 -3.34 -12.29
C ALA A 323 -7.31 -2.74 -13.58
N VAL A 324 -7.15 -3.55 -14.65
CA VAL A 324 -6.71 -3.05 -15.97
C VAL A 324 -7.68 -2.01 -16.51
N GLU A 325 -8.97 -2.24 -16.32
CA GLU A 325 -10.03 -1.36 -16.78
C GLU A 325 -10.14 -0.13 -15.88
N THR A 326 -10.13 -0.33 -14.56
CA THR A 326 -10.13 0.76 -13.58
C THR A 326 -9.03 1.77 -13.90
N LEU A 327 -7.81 1.30 -14.16
CA LEU A 327 -6.67 2.16 -14.52
C LEU A 327 -6.93 3.00 -15.78
N GLY A 328 -7.60 2.44 -16.79
CA GLY A 328 -7.99 3.16 -18.01
C GLY A 328 -9.10 4.20 -17.80
N SER A 329 -9.83 4.10 -16.69
CA SER A 329 -10.92 5.02 -16.32
C SER A 329 -10.55 6.03 -15.23
N VAL A 330 -9.29 6.03 -14.76
CA VAL A 330 -8.85 6.93 -13.69
C VAL A 330 -8.90 8.38 -14.17
N THR A 331 -9.63 9.22 -13.44
CA THR A 331 -9.67 10.68 -13.63
C THR A 331 -8.89 11.44 -12.56
N THR A 332 -8.57 10.80 -11.45
CA THR A 332 -7.87 11.42 -10.30
C THR A 332 -6.88 10.41 -9.72
N ILE A 333 -5.61 10.81 -9.63
CA ILE A 333 -4.55 10.02 -9.03
C ILE A 333 -4.22 10.63 -7.67
N CYS A 334 -4.51 9.90 -6.60
CA CYS A 334 -3.98 10.19 -5.28
C CYS A 334 -2.67 9.42 -5.14
N SER A 335 -1.56 10.13 -4.93
CA SER A 335 -0.24 9.53 -4.85
C SER A 335 0.40 9.88 -3.52
N ASP A 336 1.03 8.89 -2.89
CA ASP A 336 1.88 9.13 -1.73
C ASP A 336 3.19 9.82 -2.16
N LYS A 337 3.79 10.60 -1.28
CA LYS A 337 5.06 11.30 -1.54
C LYS A 337 6.24 10.33 -1.38
N THR A 338 6.35 9.73 -0.20
CA THR A 338 7.55 8.99 0.19
C THR A 338 7.53 7.60 -0.44
N GLY A 339 8.59 7.24 -1.17
CA GLY A 339 8.70 5.91 -1.82
C GLY A 339 7.81 5.69 -3.06
N THR A 340 6.91 6.62 -3.39
CA THR A 340 6.11 6.59 -4.63
C THR A 340 6.55 7.70 -5.60
N LEU A 341 6.43 8.97 -5.21
CA LEU A 341 6.94 10.09 -6.01
C LEU A 341 8.44 10.32 -5.80
N THR A 342 8.92 10.03 -4.60
CA THR A 342 10.32 10.15 -4.21
C THR A 342 10.98 8.78 -4.11
N GLN A 343 12.31 8.74 -4.20
CA GLN A 343 13.09 7.50 -4.13
C GLN A 343 13.24 6.94 -2.69
N ASN A 344 12.64 7.60 -1.69
CA ASN A 344 12.84 7.30 -0.27
C ASN A 344 14.33 7.20 0.14
N LYS A 345 15.16 8.07 -0.46
CA LYS A 345 16.60 8.16 -0.21
C LYS A 345 16.96 9.62 0.02
N MET A 346 17.65 9.89 1.13
CA MET A 346 18.13 11.24 1.44
C MET A 346 19.28 11.59 0.49
N VAL A 347 19.18 12.73 -0.19
CA VAL A 347 20.19 13.16 -1.17
C VAL A 347 20.48 14.65 -0.98
N VAL A 348 21.75 15.03 -1.08
CA VAL A 348 22.15 16.43 -1.08
C VAL A 348 21.72 17.06 -2.40
N GLN A 349 20.93 18.14 -2.31
CA GLN A 349 20.41 18.89 -3.48
C GLN A 349 21.24 20.14 -3.78
N SER A 350 21.73 20.84 -2.75
CA SER A 350 22.61 21.98 -2.92
C SER A 350 23.62 22.12 -1.78
N VAL A 351 24.76 22.74 -2.10
CA VAL A 351 25.87 23.00 -1.20
C VAL A 351 26.14 24.49 -1.21
N HIS A 352 26.09 25.12 -0.04
CA HIS A 352 26.38 26.55 0.10
C HIS A 352 27.82 26.71 0.60
N VAL A 353 28.68 27.33 -0.22
CA VAL A 353 30.08 27.53 0.13
C VAL A 353 30.58 28.89 -0.34
N SER A 354 31.22 29.66 0.55
CA SER A 354 31.75 31.00 0.27
C SER A 354 30.77 31.96 -0.43
N GLY A 355 29.49 31.92 -0.05
CA GLY A 355 28.44 32.77 -0.62
C GLY A 355 27.94 32.32 -2.00
N GLN A 356 28.38 31.17 -2.49
CA GLN A 356 27.89 30.55 -3.73
C GLN A 356 27.04 29.32 -3.39
N GLU A 357 25.93 29.14 -4.12
CA GLU A 357 25.15 27.91 -4.10
C GLU A 357 25.58 27.01 -5.26
N VAL A 358 25.93 25.77 -4.94
CA VAL A 358 26.29 24.73 -5.89
C VAL A 358 25.20 23.67 -5.85
N ARG A 359 24.42 23.54 -6.92
CA ARG A 359 23.40 22.51 -7.05
C ARG A 359 24.05 21.19 -7.46
N VAL A 360 23.58 20.09 -6.89
CA VAL A 360 24.14 18.74 -7.10
C VAL A 360 23.06 17.84 -7.67
N THR A 361 23.38 17.13 -8.75
CA THR A 361 22.46 16.15 -9.36
C THR A 361 22.80 14.71 -8.96
N GLY A 362 22.07 13.75 -9.52
CA GLY A 362 22.20 12.32 -9.22
C GLY A 362 21.19 11.85 -8.18
N GLY A 363 20.54 10.73 -8.46
CA GLY A 363 19.53 10.11 -7.60
C GLY A 363 20.11 9.01 -6.72
N GLY A 364 19.46 8.77 -5.57
CA GLY A 364 19.84 7.75 -4.60
C GLY A 364 21.28 7.89 -4.11
N TYR A 365 21.92 6.75 -3.86
CA TYR A 365 23.25 6.65 -3.23
C TYR A 365 24.36 6.30 -4.22
N ALA A 366 24.08 6.39 -5.53
CA ALA A 366 25.12 6.19 -6.54
C ALA A 366 26.10 7.38 -6.52
N PRO A 367 27.42 7.14 -6.60
CA PRO A 367 28.44 8.18 -6.63
C PRO A 367 28.54 8.83 -8.02
N GLU A 368 27.40 9.09 -8.65
CA GLU A 368 27.28 9.68 -9.98
C GLU A 368 26.41 10.94 -9.87
N GLY A 369 26.91 12.07 -10.38
CA GLY A 369 26.21 13.34 -10.32
C GLY A 369 27.08 14.48 -10.86
N GLU A 370 26.42 15.56 -11.26
CA GLU A 370 27.04 16.77 -11.79
C GLU A 370 26.81 17.94 -10.81
N PHE A 371 27.72 18.92 -10.85
CA PHE A 371 27.68 20.11 -10.01
C PHE A 371 27.41 21.32 -10.88
N PHE A 372 26.47 22.17 -10.47
CA PHE A 372 26.04 23.35 -11.19
C PHE A 372 26.18 24.59 -10.33
N THR A 373 26.58 25.70 -10.95
CA THR A 373 26.55 27.02 -10.32
C THR A 373 25.64 27.95 -11.11
N TYR A 374 25.03 28.91 -10.41
CA TYR A 374 24.24 29.95 -11.04
C TYR A 374 25.11 31.17 -11.34
N GLY A 375 25.12 31.60 -12.61
CA GLY A 375 25.75 32.84 -13.05
C GLY A 375 24.75 33.78 -13.73
N VAL A 376 25.01 35.09 -13.65
CA VAL A 376 24.33 36.10 -14.48
C VAL A 376 24.97 36.07 -15.86
N GLY A 377 24.24 35.65 -16.89
CA GLY A 377 24.72 35.61 -18.27
C GLY A 377 24.20 36.79 -19.09
N GLU A 378 25.10 37.57 -19.70
CA GLU A 378 24.75 38.43 -20.84
C GLU A 378 24.68 37.58 -22.12
N TRP A 379 23.67 37.82 -22.96
CA TRP A 379 23.59 37.24 -24.32
C TRP A 379 24.71 37.83 -25.20
N GLY A 380 25.93 37.30 -25.07
CA GLY A 380 27.06 37.61 -25.95
C GLY A 380 26.95 36.85 -27.28
N SER A 381 26.91 37.58 -28.39
CA SER A 381 27.00 37.04 -29.75
C SER A 381 28.35 36.35 -29.98
N GLY A 382 28.41 35.03 -29.83
CA GLY A 382 29.61 34.26 -30.15
C GLY A 382 29.52 32.80 -29.74
N GLY A 383 29.40 31.90 -30.74
CA GLY A 383 29.70 30.47 -30.62
C GLY A 383 28.71 29.65 -29.80
N VAL A 384 27.62 29.21 -30.45
CA VAL A 384 26.71 28.20 -29.89
C VAL A 384 27.46 26.88 -29.78
N GLY A 385 27.71 26.47 -28.54
CA GLY A 385 28.31 25.18 -28.21
C GLY A 385 28.14 24.84 -26.73
N GLU A 386 26.99 25.14 -26.12
CA GLU A 386 26.66 24.63 -24.78
C GLU A 386 25.15 24.70 -24.57
N SER A 387 24.56 23.55 -24.23
CA SER A 387 23.15 23.31 -24.04
C SER A 387 22.60 24.04 -22.81
N ALA A 388 22.18 25.31 -23.00
CA ALA A 388 21.37 26.03 -22.03
C ALA A 388 19.99 25.36 -21.91
N GLN A 389 19.79 24.57 -20.85
CA GLN A 389 18.45 24.10 -20.47
C GLN A 389 17.74 25.22 -19.70
N THR A 390 16.59 25.64 -20.20
CA THR A 390 15.69 26.59 -19.53
C THR A 390 15.10 25.94 -18.28
N LEU A 391 15.25 26.58 -17.11
CA LEU A 391 14.70 26.13 -15.82
C LEU A 391 13.18 25.80 -15.92
N PRO A 392 12.70 24.69 -15.34
CA PRO A 392 11.30 24.62 -14.92
C PRO A 392 11.06 25.67 -13.83
N GLN A 393 10.07 26.54 -14.03
CA GLN A 393 9.69 27.57 -13.07
C GLN A 393 9.23 26.94 -11.74
N ILE A 394 10.15 26.77 -10.79
CA ILE A 394 9.81 26.56 -9.38
C ILE A 394 10.66 27.54 -8.57
N LEU A 395 10.26 28.81 -8.59
CA LEU A 395 10.65 29.77 -7.56
C LEU A 395 9.77 29.52 -6.34
N PRO A 396 10.32 29.41 -5.11
CA PRO A 396 9.49 29.43 -3.90
C PRO A 396 8.74 30.78 -3.86
N GLN A 397 7.41 30.73 -3.77
CA GLN A 397 6.54 31.92 -3.83
C GLN A 397 6.62 32.85 -2.61
N THR A 398 7.62 32.72 -1.75
CA THR A 398 7.77 33.54 -0.53
C THR A 398 9.05 34.35 -0.58
N LEU A 399 9.08 35.35 -1.46
CA LEU A 399 9.96 36.50 -1.29
C LEU A 399 9.23 37.53 -0.40
N PRO A 400 9.86 38.08 0.65
CA PRO A 400 9.27 39.16 1.44
C PRO A 400 8.92 40.35 0.54
N GLN A 401 7.71 40.91 0.68
CA GLN A 401 7.18 42.02 -0.14
C GLN A 401 7.93 43.36 -0.01
N THR A 402 9.07 43.41 0.69
CA THR A 402 9.81 44.64 0.98
C THR A 402 10.80 45.07 -0.10
N LEU A 403 10.86 44.39 -1.25
CA LEU A 403 11.74 44.76 -2.38
C LEU A 403 10.97 45.29 -3.62
N SER A 404 9.82 45.94 -3.41
CA SER A 404 9.00 46.48 -4.50
C SER A 404 9.39 47.90 -4.94
N GLN A 405 10.62 48.38 -4.69
CA GLN A 405 11.08 49.66 -5.24
C GLN A 405 12.56 49.61 -5.64
N SER A 406 12.78 49.77 -6.95
CA SER A 406 14.06 50.13 -7.58
C SER A 406 15.18 49.09 -7.53
N GLN A 407 15.21 48.20 -8.53
CA GLN A 407 16.38 47.95 -9.39
C GLN A 407 15.98 46.95 -10.47
N THR A 408 16.34 47.25 -11.72
CA THR A 408 16.24 46.35 -12.87
C THR A 408 16.84 44.98 -12.54
N LEU A 409 16.00 43.93 -12.46
CA LEU A 409 16.45 42.54 -12.35
C LEU A 409 17.31 42.20 -13.58
N PRO A 410 18.60 41.87 -13.43
CA PRO A 410 19.35 41.31 -14.54
C PRO A 410 18.88 39.88 -14.80
N GLN A 411 18.40 39.65 -16.02
CA GLN A 411 18.77 38.56 -16.93
C GLN A 411 18.88 37.13 -16.37
N THR A 412 18.02 36.25 -16.91
CA THR A 412 18.10 34.78 -16.91
C THR A 412 19.31 34.16 -16.19
N LEU A 413 19.05 33.51 -15.04
CA LEU A 413 20.03 32.62 -14.40
C LEU A 413 20.31 31.45 -15.34
N VAL A 414 21.57 31.33 -15.77
CA VAL A 414 22.02 30.19 -16.60
C VAL A 414 22.75 29.22 -15.68
N GLU A 415 22.29 27.97 -15.64
CA GLU A 415 23.03 26.88 -14.99
C GLU A 415 24.27 26.57 -15.82
N ARG A 416 25.44 26.56 -15.17
CA ARG A 416 26.69 26.10 -15.77
C ARG A 416 27.22 24.92 -14.98
N THR A 417 27.54 23.83 -15.68
CA THR A 417 28.25 22.69 -15.10
C THR A 417 29.65 23.13 -14.68
N VAL A 418 30.05 22.78 -13.46
CA VAL A 418 31.34 23.16 -12.91
C VAL A 418 32.01 21.92 -12.32
N GLU A 419 33.29 21.73 -12.64
CA GLU A 419 34.12 20.72 -12.00
C GLU A 419 34.27 21.03 -10.50
N PRO A 420 34.04 20.09 -9.57
CA PRO A 420 34.12 20.34 -8.12
C PRO A 420 35.45 20.97 -7.68
N ARG A 421 36.54 20.62 -8.37
CA ARG A 421 37.89 21.14 -8.13
C ARG A 421 38.05 22.62 -8.49
N ALA A 422 37.22 23.16 -9.37
CA ALA A 422 37.26 24.55 -9.78
C ALA A 422 36.66 25.50 -8.71
N ILE A 423 35.85 24.96 -7.79
CA ILE A 423 35.24 25.71 -6.69
C ILE A 423 36.16 25.57 -5.48
N ALA A 424 37.10 26.50 -5.30
CA ALA A 424 38.19 26.39 -4.32
C ALA A 424 37.80 25.86 -2.91
N PRO A 425 36.69 26.29 -2.28
CA PRO A 425 36.32 25.79 -0.95
C PRO A 425 35.55 24.45 -0.96
N LEU A 426 35.15 23.93 -2.12
CA LEU A 426 34.35 22.71 -2.22
C LEU A 426 35.17 21.43 -1.92
N PRO A 427 36.39 21.21 -2.46
CA PRO A 427 37.15 20.00 -2.15
C PRO A 427 37.45 19.78 -0.66
N PRO A 428 37.86 20.81 0.13
CA PRO A 428 38.01 20.65 1.58
C PRO A 428 36.69 20.29 2.29
N LEU A 429 35.57 20.86 1.85
CA LEU A 429 34.25 20.55 2.40
C LEU A 429 33.85 19.09 2.11
N LEU A 430 34.06 18.61 0.87
CA LEU A 430 33.81 17.22 0.50
C LEU A 430 34.67 16.25 1.32
N LEU A 431 35.93 16.62 1.62
CA LEU A 431 36.78 15.83 2.49
C LEU A 431 36.24 15.78 3.93
N LEU A 432 35.71 16.89 4.47
CA LEU A 432 35.05 16.90 5.77
C LEU A 432 33.83 15.98 5.82
N CYS A 433 33.03 15.95 4.73
CA CYS A 433 31.89 15.04 4.60
C CYS A 433 32.29 13.55 4.68
N VAL A 434 33.55 13.20 4.40
CA VAL A 434 34.09 11.84 4.54
C VAL A 434 34.63 11.60 5.95
N LEU A 435 35.46 12.51 6.47
CA LEU A 435 36.22 12.26 7.69
C LEU A 435 35.36 12.37 8.96
N CYS A 436 34.38 13.28 8.96
CA CYS A 436 33.44 13.51 10.06
C CYS A 436 32.12 12.76 9.82
N ASN A 437 32.22 11.46 9.52
CA ASN A 437 31.08 10.65 9.08
C ASN A 437 31.26 9.20 9.54
N ASP A 438 30.19 8.60 10.09
CA ASP A 438 30.20 7.22 10.58
C ASP A 438 29.49 6.24 9.63
N ALA A 439 28.85 6.77 8.59
CA ALA A 439 28.21 5.96 7.58
C ALA A 439 29.24 5.29 6.64
N ALA A 440 28.84 4.16 6.09
CA ALA A 440 29.57 3.46 5.05
C ALA A 440 28.70 3.30 3.80
N LEU A 441 29.28 3.63 2.65
CA LEU A 441 28.67 3.38 1.35
C LEU A 441 29.08 1.99 0.85
N GLN A 442 28.11 1.11 0.62
CA GLN A 442 28.33 -0.27 0.21
C GLN A 442 27.53 -0.62 -1.04
N LYS A 443 27.97 -1.63 -1.78
CA LYS A 443 27.26 -2.14 -2.95
C LYS A 443 26.68 -3.51 -2.64
N GLU A 444 25.37 -3.55 -2.41
CA GLU A 444 24.62 -4.78 -2.10
C GLU A 444 23.80 -5.19 -3.32
N ASN A 445 23.94 -6.44 -3.77
CA ASN A 445 23.20 -6.98 -4.93
C ASN A 445 23.28 -6.12 -6.22
N GLY A 446 24.34 -5.34 -6.37
CA GLY A 446 24.53 -4.44 -7.52
C GLY A 446 23.98 -3.03 -7.33
N GLU A 447 23.25 -2.75 -6.25
CA GLU A 447 22.74 -1.43 -5.90
C GLU A 447 23.57 -0.78 -4.78
N TRP A 448 23.65 0.56 -4.79
CA TRP A 448 24.29 1.31 -3.72
C TRP A 448 23.36 1.46 -2.52
N ALA A 449 23.87 1.06 -1.35
CA ALA A 449 23.21 1.12 -0.06
C ALA A 449 24.12 1.84 0.96
N ILE A 450 23.50 2.40 1.99
CA ILE A 450 24.20 3.03 3.11
C ILE A 450 23.99 2.18 4.36
N VAL A 451 25.06 2.00 5.12
CA VAL A 451 25.01 1.51 6.49
C VAL A 451 25.33 2.68 7.41
N GLY A 452 24.37 3.15 8.20
CA GLY A 452 24.50 4.34 9.05
C GLY A 452 23.32 5.29 8.92
N ASP A 453 23.46 6.52 9.42
CA ASP A 453 22.41 7.54 9.34
C ASP A 453 22.18 8.01 7.88
N PRO A 454 20.92 8.20 7.42
CA PRO A 454 20.64 8.64 6.05
C PRO A 454 21.26 10.00 5.68
N THR A 455 21.37 10.93 6.63
CA THR A 455 21.97 12.25 6.42
C THR A 455 23.48 12.10 6.21
N GLU A 456 24.13 11.33 7.08
CA GLU A 456 25.55 11.03 6.96
C GLU A 456 25.87 10.33 5.62
N GLY A 457 25.11 9.31 5.26
CA GLY A 457 25.34 8.63 3.98
C GLY A 457 25.02 9.50 2.75
N ALA A 458 24.12 10.48 2.85
CA ALA A 458 23.92 11.49 1.80
C ALA A 458 25.16 12.39 1.63
N LEU A 459 25.81 12.80 2.73
CA LEU A 459 27.06 13.57 2.71
C LEU A 459 28.22 12.74 2.15
N LEU A 460 28.29 11.45 2.48
CA LEU A 460 29.29 10.54 1.94
C LEU A 460 29.13 10.33 0.43
N THR A 461 27.88 10.20 -0.02
CA THR A 461 27.53 10.11 -1.45
C THR A 461 27.90 11.40 -2.18
N LEU A 462 27.65 12.58 -1.58
CA LEU A 462 28.06 13.88 -2.12
C LEU A 462 29.58 13.93 -2.35
N ALA A 463 30.37 13.51 -1.35
CA ALA A 463 31.83 13.48 -1.46
C ALA A 463 32.30 12.57 -2.61
N ALA A 464 31.70 11.37 -2.71
CA ALA A 464 31.99 10.42 -3.77
C ALA A 464 31.64 10.97 -5.17
N LYS A 465 30.49 11.65 -5.33
CA LYS A 465 30.12 12.37 -6.57
C LYS A 465 31.15 13.45 -6.93
N GLY A 466 31.73 14.11 -5.93
CA GLY A 466 32.79 15.10 -6.10
C GLY A 466 34.18 14.52 -6.41
N GLY A 467 34.28 13.19 -6.59
CA GLY A 467 35.53 12.50 -6.89
C GLY A 467 36.43 12.25 -5.67
N VAL A 468 35.89 12.34 -4.45
CA VAL A 468 36.59 12.00 -3.21
C VAL A 468 36.28 10.56 -2.85
N ASP A 469 37.28 9.69 -2.88
CA ASP A 469 37.13 8.28 -2.46
C ASP A 469 37.12 8.16 -0.94
N PRO A 470 35.98 7.78 -0.31
CA PRO A 470 35.90 7.69 1.14
C PRO A 470 36.86 6.69 1.77
N LEU A 471 37.09 5.55 1.11
CA LEU A 471 37.94 4.48 1.64
C LEU A 471 39.41 4.91 1.64
N ALA A 472 39.87 5.53 0.56
CA ALA A 472 41.24 6.02 0.45
C ALA A 472 41.55 7.09 1.51
N TRP A 473 40.63 8.03 1.75
CA TRP A 473 40.84 9.12 2.69
C TRP A 473 40.75 8.69 4.16
N ASN A 474 39.83 7.77 4.50
CA ASN A 474 39.78 7.21 5.86
C ASN A 474 41.04 6.39 6.20
N GLN A 475 41.71 5.79 5.20
CA GLN A 475 43.01 5.15 5.39
C GLN A 475 44.16 6.15 5.51
N ALA A 476 44.13 7.24 4.72
CA ALA A 476 45.17 8.26 4.73
C ALA A 476 45.14 9.13 6.00
N LEU A 477 43.95 9.37 6.56
CA LEU A 477 43.72 10.16 7.76
C LEU A 477 42.91 9.33 8.78
N PRO A 478 43.55 8.35 9.45
CA PRO A 478 42.86 7.49 10.39
C PRO A 478 42.34 8.30 11.58
N ARG A 479 41.08 8.08 11.94
CA ARG A 479 40.45 8.73 13.08
C ARG A 479 41.15 8.30 14.37
N VAL A 480 41.64 9.27 15.15
CA VAL A 480 42.31 9.04 16.44
C VAL A 480 41.39 9.25 17.66
N GLY A 481 40.24 9.89 17.45
CA GLY A 481 39.22 10.16 18.46
C GLY A 481 38.09 11.01 17.88
N GLU A 482 36.99 11.11 18.63
CA GLU A 482 35.81 11.94 18.37
C GLU A 482 35.41 12.67 19.66
N VAL A 483 34.74 13.82 19.54
CA VAL A 483 34.40 14.71 20.66
C VAL A 483 32.90 14.69 20.92
#